data_AF-A0A520Q5D2-F1
#
_entry.id   AF-A0A520Q5D2-F1
#
_cell.length_a   1.000
_cell.length_b   1.000
_cell.length_c   1.000
_cell.angle_alpha   90.00
_cell.angle_beta   90.00
_cell.angle_gamma   90.00
#
_symmetry.space_group_name_H-M   'P 1'
#
loop_
_entity.id
_entity.type
_entity.pdbx_description
1 polymer ?
#
loop_
_entity_poly.entity_id
_entity_poly.type
_entity_poly.pdbx_seq_one_letter_code
_entity_poly.pdbx_strand_id
1 'polypeptide(L)'
;MIRIHILIALLFAPACFAQHEGDVGLVIQDNQLQTAVIADGQYLNGEQIFTAAFGDSGFDFFTQNPGWDAAPGTFTPGATFSWSAVAGLKKYESGVGFVASPATLRVSFSTISVTVGAEPTEGFALQVQPDGGFHKHVNFFLQGENGAEPEAGAYLLETQLEIIDSGIAPSQSVYVIFDNMAPEIQTEAAAFLEEALDSSCPADVDGDDSIGFADVLAVLADWGCESCPASDVDGDGLVGFSDVLGVIANWGDC
;
A
#
# COMPACT_ATOMS: atom_id res chain seq x y z
N MET A 1 -59.19 0.66 -29.35
CA MET A 1 -57.89 0.00 -29.08
C MET A 1 -56.95 1.05 -28.48
N ILE A 2 -56.73 1.02 -27.17
CA ILE A 2 -55.85 1.96 -26.47
C ILE A 2 -54.47 1.29 -26.41
N ARG A 3 -53.47 1.85 -27.10
CA ARG A 3 -52.08 1.38 -27.04
C ARG A 3 -51.39 2.05 -25.85
N ILE A 4 -51.24 1.29 -24.77
CA ILE A 4 -50.39 1.64 -23.62
C ILE A 4 -48.93 1.53 -24.08
N HIS A 5 -48.19 2.63 -24.03
CA HIS A 5 -46.75 2.66 -24.30
C HIS A 5 -46.04 2.55 -22.95
N ILE A 6 -45.51 1.36 -22.64
CA ILE A 6 -44.65 1.16 -21.48
C ILE A 6 -43.28 1.73 -21.86
N LEU A 7 -42.93 2.84 -21.23
CA LEU A 7 -41.59 3.42 -21.32
C LEU A 7 -40.69 2.64 -20.34
N ILE A 8 -39.88 1.72 -20.87
CA ILE A 8 -38.83 1.05 -20.09
C ILE A 8 -37.67 2.04 -19.99
N ALA A 9 -37.53 2.69 -18.83
CA ALA A 9 -36.33 3.44 -18.50
C ALA A 9 -35.21 2.43 -18.17
N LEU A 10 -34.29 2.20 -19.11
CA LEU A 10 -33.01 1.56 -18.78
C LEU A 10 -32.22 2.53 -17.91
N LEU A 11 -32.12 2.22 -16.62
CA LEU A 11 -31.13 2.81 -15.73
C LEU A 11 -29.77 2.20 -16.10
N PHE A 12 -29.00 2.90 -16.92
CA PHE A 12 -27.57 2.64 -17.03
C PHE A 12 -26.92 3.23 -15.78
N ALA A 13 -26.49 2.37 -14.85
CA ALA A 13 -25.45 2.77 -13.91
C ALA A 13 -24.19 3.03 -14.74
N PRO A 14 -23.54 4.20 -14.66
CA PRO A 14 -22.25 4.37 -15.30
C PRO A 14 -21.29 3.36 -14.67
N ALA A 15 -20.74 2.47 -15.49
CA ALA A 15 -19.56 1.72 -15.08
C ALA A 15 -18.47 2.77 -14.85
N CYS A 16 -18.03 2.90 -13.61
CA CYS A 16 -16.95 3.79 -13.27
C CYS A 16 -15.65 3.11 -13.70
N PHE A 17 -15.00 3.68 -14.71
CA PHE A 17 -13.68 3.21 -15.15
C PHE A 17 -12.63 4.02 -14.38
N ALA A 18 -11.79 3.33 -13.62
CA ALA A 18 -10.54 3.89 -13.14
C ALA A 18 -9.66 4.31 -14.34
N GLN A 19 -8.91 5.40 -14.21
CA GLN A 19 -8.26 6.01 -15.38
C GLN A 19 -6.87 5.44 -15.68
N HIS A 20 -6.07 5.04 -14.69
CA HIS A 20 -4.73 4.47 -14.90
C HIS A 20 -4.47 3.22 -14.04
N GLU A 21 -4.08 2.11 -14.68
CA GLU A 21 -3.53 0.95 -13.97
C GLU A 21 -2.18 1.32 -13.34
N GLY A 22 -1.96 0.89 -12.10
CA GLY A 22 -0.73 1.19 -11.33
C GLY A 22 -0.83 2.42 -10.42
N ASP A 23 -1.89 3.24 -10.52
CA ASP A 23 -2.17 4.30 -9.55
C ASP A 23 -2.69 3.72 -8.23
N VAL A 24 -2.49 4.48 -7.15
CA VAL A 24 -3.13 4.21 -5.85
C VAL A 24 -4.60 4.55 -5.96
N GLY A 25 -5.42 3.51 -6.10
CA GLY A 25 -6.87 3.63 -6.07
C GLY A 25 -7.35 4.02 -4.67
N LEU A 26 -8.32 4.92 -4.59
CA LEU A 26 -8.90 5.39 -3.34
C LEU A 26 -10.39 5.08 -3.28
N VAL A 27 -10.82 4.45 -2.19
CA VAL A 27 -12.22 4.08 -1.94
C VAL A 27 -12.61 4.40 -0.51
N ILE A 28 -13.92 4.53 -0.26
CA ILE A 28 -14.45 4.65 1.10
C ILE A 28 -15.17 3.35 1.46
N GLN A 29 -14.71 2.70 2.52
CA GLN A 29 -15.32 1.50 3.07
C GLN A 29 -15.32 1.57 4.59
N ASP A 30 -16.44 1.16 5.22
CA ASP A 30 -16.60 1.16 6.68
C ASP A 30 -16.28 2.52 7.34
N ASN A 31 -16.60 3.61 6.63
CA ASN A 31 -16.34 4.98 7.06
C ASN A 31 -14.84 5.29 7.26
N GLN A 32 -13.97 4.59 6.51
CA GLN A 32 -12.53 4.79 6.45
C GLN A 32 -12.10 4.97 4.99
N LEU A 33 -11.10 5.83 4.74
CA LEU A 33 -10.40 5.89 3.46
C LEU A 33 -9.52 4.64 3.33
N GLN A 34 -9.70 3.87 2.27
CA GLN A 34 -8.88 2.70 1.99
C GLN A 34 -8.27 2.79 0.59
N THR A 35 -7.19 2.05 0.39
CA THR A 35 -6.50 1.92 -0.88
C THR A 35 -6.94 0.67 -1.64
N ALA A 36 -6.79 0.74 -2.96
CA ALA A 36 -7.15 -0.31 -3.88
C ALA A 36 -6.17 -0.37 -5.05
N VAL A 37 -5.97 -1.56 -5.61
CA VAL A 37 -5.35 -1.71 -6.94
C VAL A 37 -6.37 -1.34 -7.98
N ILE A 38 -5.92 -0.62 -9.01
CA ILE A 38 -6.69 -0.43 -10.24
C ILE A 38 -6.29 -1.52 -11.24
N ALA A 39 -7.21 -2.43 -11.53
CA ALA A 39 -7.02 -3.50 -12.51
C ALA A 39 -8.28 -3.67 -13.37
N ASP A 40 -8.14 -3.76 -14.70
CA ASP A 40 -9.27 -3.86 -15.64
C ASP A 40 -10.32 -2.75 -15.46
N GLY A 41 -9.86 -1.56 -15.04
CA GLY A 41 -10.72 -0.40 -14.76
C GLY A 41 -11.55 -0.50 -13.47
N GLN A 42 -11.29 -1.50 -12.61
CA GLN A 42 -11.95 -1.71 -11.32
C GLN A 42 -11.00 -1.41 -10.16
N TYR A 43 -11.57 -0.97 -9.03
CA TYR A 43 -10.84 -0.84 -7.77
C TYR A 43 -10.99 -2.13 -6.96
N LEU A 44 -9.86 -2.80 -6.72
CA LEU A 44 -9.76 -4.02 -5.92
C LEU A 44 -9.12 -3.67 -4.58
N ASN A 45 -9.91 -3.70 -3.51
CA ASN A 45 -9.48 -3.25 -2.18
C ASN A 45 -8.43 -4.17 -1.55
N GLY A 46 -7.72 -3.63 -0.56
CA GLY A 46 -6.84 -4.40 0.31
C GLY A 46 -5.36 -4.32 -0.05
N GLU A 47 -4.99 -3.51 -1.04
CA GLU A 47 -3.59 -3.27 -1.37
C GLU A 47 -3.05 -2.05 -0.62
N GLN A 48 -1.88 -2.22 -0.01
CA GLN A 48 -1.17 -1.17 0.70
C GLN A 48 0.21 -0.90 0.09
N ILE A 49 0.72 -1.81 -0.75
CA ILE A 49 2.05 -1.73 -1.33
C ILE A 49 1.94 -1.39 -2.81
N PHE A 50 2.62 -0.32 -3.20
CA PHE A 50 2.71 0.14 -4.58
C PHE A 50 4.17 0.31 -4.98
N THR A 51 4.45 0.19 -6.28
CA THR A 51 5.81 0.32 -6.82
C THR A 51 5.88 1.38 -7.89
N ALA A 52 7.04 2.03 -8.02
CA ALA A 52 7.32 2.99 -9.06
C ALA A 52 8.81 3.02 -9.41
N ALA A 53 9.15 3.50 -10.60
CA ALA A 53 10.52 3.56 -11.07
C ALA A 53 10.95 5.00 -11.32
N PHE A 54 12.03 5.45 -10.68
CA PHE A 54 12.64 6.71 -11.08
C PHE A 54 13.23 6.59 -12.49
N GLY A 55 13.03 7.59 -13.33
CA GLY A 55 13.47 7.58 -14.74
C GLY A 55 12.42 7.08 -15.73
N ASP A 56 11.29 6.55 -15.27
CA ASP A 56 10.19 6.05 -16.12
C ASP A 56 9.60 7.10 -17.08
N SER A 57 9.76 8.37 -16.73
CA SER A 57 9.28 9.54 -17.46
C SER A 57 10.40 10.22 -18.29
N GLY A 58 11.56 9.57 -18.41
CA GLY A 58 12.70 10.03 -19.22
C GLY A 58 13.62 11.04 -18.53
N PHE A 59 13.45 11.24 -17.23
CA PHE A 59 14.29 12.11 -16.41
C PHE A 59 14.83 11.35 -15.20
N ASP A 60 16.15 11.33 -15.03
CA ASP A 60 16.80 10.64 -13.92
C ASP A 60 16.24 11.12 -12.56
N PHE A 61 16.09 10.18 -11.63
CA PHE A 61 15.65 10.43 -10.25
C PHE A 61 14.24 11.04 -10.12
N PHE A 62 13.46 11.03 -11.20
CA PHE A 62 12.12 11.61 -11.26
C PHE A 62 11.08 10.58 -11.69
N THR A 63 9.92 10.62 -11.05
CA THR A 63 8.71 9.92 -11.52
C THR A 63 7.46 10.73 -11.13
N GLN A 64 6.37 10.48 -11.86
CA GLN A 64 5.03 10.96 -11.50
C GLN A 64 4.11 9.83 -11.02
N ASN A 65 4.68 8.64 -10.81
CA ASN A 65 3.97 7.44 -10.45
C ASN A 65 4.31 7.01 -9.00
N PRO A 66 3.39 6.31 -8.32
CA PRO A 66 1.98 6.19 -8.69
C PRO A 66 1.26 7.54 -8.51
N GLY A 67 0.18 7.76 -9.27
CA GLY A 67 -0.80 8.79 -8.97
C GLY A 67 -1.77 8.34 -7.88
N TRP A 68 -2.61 9.26 -7.42
CA TRP A 68 -3.81 8.95 -6.63
C TRP A 68 -5.05 9.09 -7.49
N ASP A 69 -5.90 8.08 -7.48
CA ASP A 69 -7.08 8.00 -8.34
C ASP A 69 -8.31 7.53 -7.57
N ALA A 70 -9.43 8.22 -7.77
CA ALA A 70 -10.73 7.91 -7.19
C ALA A 70 -11.83 8.17 -8.22
N ALA A 71 -12.72 7.20 -8.33
CA ALA A 71 -13.94 7.27 -9.11
C ALA A 71 -14.75 8.56 -8.85
N PRO A 72 -15.39 9.16 -9.87
CA PRO A 72 -16.41 10.18 -9.65
C PRO A 72 -17.47 9.71 -8.65
N GLY A 73 -17.81 10.58 -7.71
CA GLY A 73 -18.76 10.29 -6.63
C GLY A 73 -18.17 9.58 -5.41
N THR A 74 -16.88 9.21 -5.40
CA THR A 74 -16.24 8.60 -4.20
C THR A 74 -16.22 9.57 -3.03
N PHE A 75 -15.87 10.83 -3.27
CA PHE A 75 -15.75 11.85 -2.24
C PHE A 75 -16.85 12.90 -2.35
N THR A 76 -17.11 13.61 -1.25
CA THR A 76 -17.99 14.78 -1.26
C THR A 76 -17.38 15.88 -2.14
N PRO A 77 -18.11 16.46 -3.11
CA PRO A 77 -17.61 17.56 -3.91
C PRO A 77 -17.12 18.74 -3.05
N GLY A 78 -15.91 19.23 -3.36
CA GLY A 78 -15.27 20.30 -2.59
C GLY A 78 -14.58 19.85 -1.29
N ALA A 79 -14.55 18.54 -1.01
CA ALA A 79 -13.69 18.00 0.02
C ALA A 79 -12.20 18.22 -0.31
N THR A 80 -11.35 18.08 0.70
CA THR A 80 -9.92 18.26 0.57
C THR A 80 -9.21 16.96 0.90
N PHE A 81 -8.43 16.44 -0.05
CA PHE A 81 -7.52 15.33 0.16
C PHE A 81 -6.23 15.84 0.78
N SER A 82 -5.69 15.13 1.76
CA SER A 82 -4.35 15.37 2.30
C SER A 82 -3.60 14.05 2.47
N TRP A 83 -2.28 14.17 2.56
CA TRP A 83 -1.39 13.07 2.82
C TRP A 83 -0.28 13.54 3.74
N SER A 84 0.31 12.62 4.49
CA SER A 84 1.50 12.84 5.31
C SER A 84 2.44 11.66 5.20
N ALA A 85 3.75 11.90 5.18
CA ALA A 85 4.73 10.85 5.42
C ALA A 85 4.78 10.55 6.91
N VAL A 86 4.35 9.34 7.30
CA VAL A 86 4.25 8.95 8.73
C VAL A 86 5.60 8.50 9.30
N ALA A 87 6.57 8.25 8.43
CA ALA A 87 7.96 8.00 8.75
C ALA A 87 8.88 8.77 7.78
N GLY A 88 10.17 8.84 8.11
CA GLY A 88 11.18 9.31 7.16
C GLY A 88 11.38 8.36 5.99
N LEU A 89 12.00 8.87 4.92
CA LEU A 89 12.39 8.07 3.76
C LEU A 89 13.40 6.99 4.17
N LYS A 90 13.11 5.74 3.84
CA LYS A 90 13.99 4.60 4.12
C LYS A 90 14.58 4.05 2.82
N LYS A 91 15.73 3.38 2.92
CA LYS A 91 16.32 2.59 1.84
C LYS A 91 16.32 1.13 2.26
N TYR A 92 15.99 0.23 1.35
CA TYR A 92 16.05 -1.20 1.60
C TYR A 92 17.49 -1.70 1.49
N GLU A 93 17.92 -2.50 2.47
CA GLU A 93 19.19 -3.21 2.49
C GLU A 93 18.93 -4.71 2.57
N SER A 94 19.43 -5.45 1.56
CA SER A 94 19.18 -6.89 1.41
C SER A 94 19.61 -7.67 2.66
N GLY A 95 18.71 -8.53 3.14
CA GLY A 95 18.89 -9.32 4.37
C GLY A 95 18.86 -8.52 5.68
N VAL A 96 18.59 -7.21 5.64
CA VAL A 96 18.44 -6.35 6.83
C VAL A 96 17.04 -5.74 6.91
N GLY A 97 16.47 -5.31 5.79
CA GLY A 97 15.19 -4.60 5.73
C GLY A 97 15.34 -3.11 5.47
N PHE A 98 14.30 -2.33 5.78
CA PHE A 98 14.29 -0.89 5.56
C PHE A 98 15.05 -0.13 6.65
N VAL A 99 16.12 0.57 6.25
CA VAL A 99 16.96 1.39 7.14
C VAL A 99 16.86 2.88 6.81
N ALA A 100 17.30 3.73 7.74
CA ALA A 100 17.32 5.18 7.52
C ALA A 100 18.19 5.54 6.30
N SER A 101 17.70 6.48 5.48
CA SER A 101 18.41 6.98 4.31
C SER A 101 18.89 8.42 4.51
N PRO A 102 20.11 8.78 4.05
CA PRO A 102 20.51 10.19 3.96
C PRO A 102 19.93 10.91 2.74
N ALA A 103 19.32 10.17 1.80
CA ALA A 103 18.60 10.76 0.68
C ALA A 103 17.30 11.42 1.14
N THR A 104 16.78 12.33 0.33
CA THR A 104 15.48 12.96 0.55
C THR A 104 14.59 12.82 -0.67
N LEU A 105 13.28 12.82 -0.45
CA LEU A 105 12.29 12.76 -1.52
C LEU A 105 11.51 14.06 -1.57
N ARG A 106 11.73 14.85 -2.62
CA ARG A 106 10.91 16.05 -2.85
C ARG A 106 9.63 15.65 -3.57
N VAL A 107 8.51 15.89 -2.91
CA VAL A 107 7.16 15.69 -3.46
C VAL A 107 6.58 17.04 -3.82
N SER A 108 6.06 17.21 -5.03
CA SER A 108 5.50 18.49 -5.47
C SER A 108 4.32 18.37 -6.40
N PHE A 109 3.44 19.36 -6.38
CA PHE A 109 2.33 19.49 -7.31
C PHE A 109 2.15 20.96 -7.65
N SER A 110 2.24 21.33 -8.94
CA SER A 110 2.23 22.75 -9.33
C SER A 110 3.30 23.55 -8.54
N THR A 111 2.91 24.58 -7.79
CA THR A 111 3.82 25.45 -7.02
C THR A 111 4.05 24.99 -5.57
N ILE A 112 3.33 23.98 -5.09
CA ILE A 112 3.48 23.47 -3.72
C ILE A 112 4.45 22.30 -3.69
N SER A 113 5.26 22.21 -2.63
CA SER A 113 6.20 21.11 -2.44
C SER A 113 6.57 20.90 -0.98
N VAL A 114 6.91 19.67 -0.67
CA VAL A 114 7.49 19.24 0.59
C VAL A 114 8.70 18.33 0.32
N THR A 115 9.63 18.25 1.25
CA THR A 115 10.77 17.33 1.18
C THR A 115 10.71 16.38 2.36
N VAL A 116 10.55 15.09 2.09
CA VAL A 116 10.60 14.02 3.09
C VAL A 116 12.06 13.64 3.31
N GLY A 117 12.52 13.78 4.55
CA GLY A 117 13.88 13.42 4.97
C GLY A 117 13.85 12.23 5.94
N ALA A 118 14.64 12.28 7.00
CA ALA A 118 14.75 11.20 7.98
C ALA A 118 13.58 11.09 8.97
N GLU A 119 12.70 12.10 9.04
CA GLU A 119 11.64 12.20 10.03
C GLU A 119 10.25 12.28 9.37
N PRO A 120 9.17 11.93 10.09
CA PRO A 120 7.80 12.14 9.64
C PRO A 120 7.58 13.58 9.19
N THR A 121 6.84 13.74 8.09
CA THR A 121 6.67 15.03 7.43
C THR A 121 5.23 15.20 6.95
N GLU A 122 4.56 16.26 7.40
CA GLU A 122 3.25 16.63 6.85
C GLU A 122 3.35 16.93 5.36
N GLY A 123 2.47 16.35 4.56
CA GLY A 123 2.43 16.61 3.12
C GLY A 123 1.71 17.90 2.79
N PHE A 124 0.85 17.84 1.78
CA PHE A 124 0.04 18.99 1.38
C PHE A 124 -1.35 18.56 0.97
N ALA A 125 -2.25 19.54 0.96
CA ALA A 125 -3.65 19.34 0.66
C ALA A 125 -3.96 19.65 -0.81
N LEU A 126 -4.82 18.82 -1.43
CA LEU A 126 -5.30 18.96 -2.80
C LEU A 126 -6.82 18.93 -2.83
N GLN A 127 -7.41 19.74 -3.71
CA GLN A 127 -8.86 19.82 -3.85
C GLN A 127 -9.41 18.60 -4.61
N VAL A 128 -10.49 18.02 -4.09
CA VAL A 128 -11.31 17.01 -4.77
C VAL A 128 -12.06 17.65 -5.94
N GLN A 129 -12.26 16.89 -7.02
CA GLN A 129 -12.93 17.39 -8.21
C GLN A 129 -14.42 17.67 -7.94
N PRO A 130 -15.07 18.56 -8.72
CA PRO A 130 -16.48 18.90 -8.53
C PRO A 130 -17.46 17.71 -8.67
N ASP A 131 -17.07 16.64 -9.36
CA ASP A 131 -17.85 15.41 -9.50
C ASP A 131 -17.59 14.40 -8.37
N GLY A 132 -16.77 14.75 -7.37
CA GLY A 132 -16.39 13.88 -6.26
C GLY A 132 -15.27 12.90 -6.58
N GLY A 133 -14.72 12.94 -7.81
CA GLY A 133 -13.56 12.14 -8.19
C GLY A 133 -12.24 12.76 -7.76
N PHE A 134 -11.17 11.98 -7.86
CA PHE A 134 -9.81 12.43 -7.60
C PHE A 134 -8.86 11.81 -8.62
N HIS A 135 -7.96 12.60 -9.15
CA HIS A 135 -6.94 12.11 -10.08
C HIS A 135 -5.79 13.11 -10.05
N LYS A 136 -4.70 12.74 -9.38
CA LYS A 136 -3.54 13.62 -9.18
C LYS A 136 -2.26 12.80 -9.26
N HIS A 137 -1.44 13.13 -10.25
CA HIS A 137 -0.04 12.74 -10.31
C HIS A 137 0.80 13.83 -9.66
N VAL A 138 1.45 13.50 -8.55
CA VAL A 138 2.46 14.37 -7.94
C VAL A 138 3.84 14.03 -8.49
N ASN A 139 4.72 15.00 -8.45
CA ASN A 139 6.11 14.85 -8.84
C ASN A 139 6.90 14.30 -7.65
N PHE A 140 7.54 13.14 -7.83
CA PHE A 140 8.53 12.60 -6.92
C PHE A 140 9.92 12.83 -7.49
N PHE A 141 10.80 13.48 -6.73
CA PHE A 141 12.18 13.73 -7.13
C PHE A 141 13.13 13.28 -6.02
N LEU A 142 13.88 12.21 -6.27
CA LEU A 142 14.87 11.68 -5.34
C LEU A 142 16.12 12.54 -5.35
N GLN A 143 16.62 12.90 -4.17
CA GLN A 143 17.77 13.77 -4.00
C GLN A 143 18.80 13.11 -3.10
N GLY A 144 20.03 12.98 -3.57
CA GLY A 144 21.14 12.49 -2.76
C GLY A 144 21.54 13.50 -1.69
N GLU A 145 22.27 13.02 -0.69
CA GLU A 145 22.73 13.84 0.41
C GLU A 145 23.59 15.00 -0.10
N ASN A 146 23.39 16.20 0.46
CA ASN A 146 24.20 17.38 0.15
C ASN A 146 24.27 17.74 -1.36
N GLY A 147 23.24 17.37 -2.14
CA GLY A 147 23.17 17.65 -3.58
C GLY A 147 23.96 16.68 -4.45
N ALA A 148 24.43 15.56 -3.89
CA ALA A 148 24.95 14.44 -4.68
C ALA A 148 23.84 13.74 -5.46
N GLU A 149 24.24 12.90 -6.43
CA GLU A 149 23.32 11.95 -7.04
C GLU A 149 22.89 10.91 -6.00
N PRO A 150 21.59 10.53 -5.94
CA PRO A 150 21.13 9.47 -5.06
C PRO A 150 21.77 8.12 -5.41
N GLU A 151 22.05 7.31 -4.40
CA GLU A 151 22.54 5.95 -4.62
C GLU A 151 21.47 5.08 -5.30
N ALA A 152 21.91 4.11 -6.09
CA ALA A 152 21.02 3.06 -6.58
C ALA A 152 20.45 2.24 -5.41
N GLY A 153 19.20 1.80 -5.54
CA GLY A 153 18.52 1.01 -4.51
C GLY A 153 17.00 1.15 -4.56
N ALA A 154 16.33 0.52 -3.60
CA ALA A 154 14.89 0.66 -3.39
C ALA A 154 14.61 1.58 -2.20
N TYR A 155 13.75 2.58 -2.39
CA TYR A 155 13.43 3.58 -1.38
C TYR A 155 11.96 3.51 -1.00
N LEU A 156 11.67 3.49 0.30
CA LEU A 156 10.31 3.38 0.83
C LEU A 156 9.80 4.75 1.30
N LEU A 157 8.67 5.15 0.74
CA LEU A 157 7.81 6.20 1.28
C LEU A 157 6.60 5.55 1.95
N GLU A 158 6.44 5.79 3.24
CA GLU A 158 5.26 5.37 4.01
C GLU A 158 4.36 6.59 4.27
N THR A 159 3.10 6.50 3.87
CA THR A 159 2.13 7.60 3.95
C THR A 159 0.84 7.21 4.66
N GLN A 160 0.18 8.21 5.23
CA GLN A 160 -1.23 8.13 5.60
C GLN A 160 -2.01 9.16 4.80
N LEU A 161 -3.16 8.74 4.28
CA LEU A 161 -4.04 9.53 3.43
C LEU A 161 -5.31 9.92 4.21
N GLU A 162 -5.85 11.10 3.94
CA GLU A 162 -7.03 11.63 4.63
C GLU A 162 -7.91 12.47 3.71
N ILE A 163 -9.22 12.47 4.00
CA ILE A 163 -10.15 13.48 3.48
C ILE A 163 -10.58 14.39 4.64
N ILE A 164 -10.08 15.62 4.65
CA ILE A 164 -10.23 16.59 5.75
C ILE A 164 -11.71 16.91 6.01
N ASP A 165 -12.08 17.00 7.29
CA ASP A 165 -13.40 17.41 7.80
C ASP A 165 -14.59 16.61 7.22
N SER A 166 -14.33 15.40 6.72
CA SER A 166 -15.33 14.56 6.06
C SER A 166 -16.11 13.64 7.01
N GLY A 167 -15.60 13.43 8.23
CA GLY A 167 -16.08 12.39 9.14
C GLY A 167 -15.64 10.98 8.76
N ILE A 168 -14.82 10.84 7.71
CA ILE A 168 -14.19 9.59 7.26
C ILE A 168 -12.87 9.43 8.02
N ALA A 169 -12.61 8.25 8.57
CA ALA A 169 -11.34 7.95 9.21
C ALA A 169 -10.19 7.93 8.18
N PRO A 170 -8.97 8.39 8.54
CA PRO A 170 -7.79 8.29 7.69
C PRO A 170 -7.47 6.84 7.29
N SER A 171 -6.67 6.68 6.24
CA SER A 171 -6.20 5.36 5.81
C SER A 171 -5.28 4.71 6.84
N GLN A 172 -5.10 3.39 6.70
CA GLN A 172 -3.89 2.73 7.20
C GLN A 172 -2.65 3.27 6.47
N SER A 173 -1.46 2.82 6.87
CA SER A 173 -0.23 3.12 6.13
C SER A 173 -0.34 2.61 4.68
N VAL A 174 0.11 3.45 3.76
CA VAL A 174 0.21 3.18 2.33
C VAL A 174 1.67 3.34 1.95
N TYR A 175 2.23 2.32 1.33
CA TYR A 175 3.65 2.17 1.06
C TYR A 175 3.92 2.30 -0.43
N VAL A 176 4.88 3.14 -0.79
CA VAL A 176 5.40 3.21 -2.16
C VAL A 176 6.88 2.88 -2.14
N ILE A 177 7.26 1.82 -2.87
CA ILE A 177 8.65 1.42 -3.04
C ILE A 177 9.12 1.91 -4.40
N PHE A 178 10.01 2.89 -4.39
CA PHE A 178 10.63 3.42 -5.59
C PHE A 178 11.93 2.67 -5.91
N ASP A 179 12.06 2.14 -7.13
CA ASP A 179 13.38 1.72 -7.62
C ASP A 179 14.16 2.93 -8.17
N ASN A 180 15.44 2.98 -7.84
CA ASN A 180 16.41 3.84 -8.47
C ASN A 180 17.52 2.98 -9.05
N MET A 181 17.42 2.64 -10.34
CA MET A 181 18.41 1.80 -11.06
C MET A 181 18.66 0.43 -10.40
N ALA A 182 17.66 -0.12 -9.69
CA ALA A 182 17.80 -1.35 -8.91
C ALA A 182 16.47 -2.14 -8.82
N PRO A 183 15.88 -2.57 -9.96
CA PRO A 183 14.57 -3.22 -9.98
C PRO A 183 14.53 -4.58 -9.24
N GLU A 184 15.65 -5.31 -9.21
CA GLU A 184 15.75 -6.56 -8.45
C GLU A 184 15.67 -6.31 -6.93
N ILE A 185 16.26 -5.20 -6.46
CA ILE A 185 16.21 -4.80 -5.05
C ILE A 185 14.80 -4.32 -4.67
N GLN A 186 14.08 -3.66 -5.58
CA GLN A 186 12.67 -3.31 -5.34
C GLN A 186 11.80 -4.55 -5.19
N THR A 187 12.02 -5.58 -6.02
CA THR A 187 11.31 -6.86 -5.89
C THR A 187 11.54 -7.49 -4.51
N GLU A 188 12.78 -7.51 -4.04
CA GLU A 188 13.12 -8.03 -2.71
C GLU A 188 12.49 -7.19 -1.58
N ALA A 189 12.51 -5.87 -1.73
CA ALA A 189 11.92 -4.94 -0.77
C ALA A 189 10.39 -5.07 -0.67
N ALA A 190 9.71 -5.30 -1.79
CA ALA A 190 8.27 -5.55 -1.82
C ALA A 190 7.92 -6.85 -1.11
N ALA A 191 8.61 -7.95 -1.42
CA ALA A 191 8.40 -9.23 -0.73
C ALA A 191 8.65 -9.14 0.79
N PHE A 192 9.71 -8.44 1.20
CA PHE A 192 9.98 -8.20 2.62
C PHE A 192 8.85 -7.41 3.30
N LEU A 193 8.28 -6.41 2.61
CA LEU A 193 7.19 -5.61 3.16
C LEU A 193 5.87 -6.39 3.18
N GLU A 194 5.59 -7.18 2.15
CA GLU A 194 4.43 -8.09 2.11
C GLU A 194 4.46 -9.04 3.30
N GLU A 195 5.60 -9.69 3.55
CA GLU A 195 5.80 -10.56 4.71
C GLU A 195 5.64 -9.81 6.04
N ALA A 196 6.17 -8.58 6.14
CA ALA A 196 6.05 -7.78 7.36
C ALA A 196 4.64 -7.22 7.62
N LEU A 197 3.80 -7.10 6.59
CA LEU A 197 2.42 -6.63 6.69
C LEU A 197 1.41 -7.77 6.72
N ASP A 198 1.84 -9.00 6.49
CA ASP A 198 0.98 -10.16 6.57
C ASP A 198 0.59 -10.41 8.03
N SER A 199 -0.60 -9.90 8.39
CA SER A 199 -1.21 -10.12 9.70
C SER A 199 -1.68 -11.56 9.89
N SER A 200 -1.47 -12.45 8.91
CA SER A 200 -1.94 -13.83 9.02
C SER A 200 -1.18 -14.63 10.07
N CYS A 201 -0.05 -14.11 10.60
CA CYS A 201 0.80 -14.70 11.65
C CYS A 201 0.56 -16.20 11.81
N PRO A 202 0.77 -17.00 10.75
CA PRO A 202 0.30 -18.38 10.75
C PRO A 202 1.05 -19.23 11.77
N ALA A 203 2.19 -18.71 12.25
CA ALA A 203 3.01 -19.27 13.31
C ALA A 203 2.55 -18.90 14.74
N ASP A 204 1.61 -17.95 14.91
CA ASP A 204 0.87 -17.72 16.16
C ASP A 204 -0.34 -18.66 16.19
N VAL A 205 -0.04 -19.90 16.54
CA VAL A 205 -0.98 -21.03 16.46
C VAL A 205 -1.97 -20.98 17.63
N ASP A 206 -1.56 -20.45 18.77
CA ASP A 206 -2.43 -20.34 19.94
C ASP A 206 -3.21 -19.01 20.05
N GLY A 207 -2.86 -18.03 19.20
CA GLY A 207 -3.58 -16.78 18.97
C GLY A 207 -3.38 -15.79 20.11
N ASP A 208 -2.18 -15.77 20.71
CA ASP A 208 -1.84 -14.88 21.82
C ASP A 208 -1.05 -13.63 21.40
N ASP A 209 -0.98 -13.38 20.09
CA ASP A 209 -0.22 -12.30 19.44
C ASP A 209 1.30 -12.43 19.67
N SER A 210 1.81 -13.64 19.95
CA SER A 210 3.24 -13.90 20.15
C SER A 210 3.66 -15.28 19.68
N ILE A 211 4.58 -15.33 18.72
CA ILE A 211 5.17 -16.55 18.20
C ILE A 211 6.28 -17.03 19.12
N GLY A 212 6.02 -18.10 19.86
CA GLY A 212 6.92 -18.62 20.86
C GLY A 212 6.80 -20.12 21.11
N PHE A 213 7.20 -20.51 22.33
CA PHE A 213 7.25 -21.93 22.69
C PHE A 213 5.84 -22.53 22.81
N ALA A 214 4.83 -21.71 23.08
CA ALA A 214 3.46 -22.16 23.20
C ALA A 214 2.91 -22.61 21.83
N ASP A 215 3.25 -21.92 20.76
CA ASP A 215 2.91 -22.31 19.37
C ASP A 215 3.59 -23.60 18.95
N VAL A 216 4.87 -23.79 19.31
CA VAL A 216 5.56 -25.07 19.08
C VAL A 216 4.81 -26.22 19.77
N LEU A 217 4.32 -26.00 20.99
CA LEU A 217 3.53 -27.02 21.68
C LEU A 217 2.17 -27.24 21.02
N ALA A 218 1.55 -26.20 20.48
CA ALA A 218 0.28 -26.30 19.75
C ALA A 218 0.44 -27.13 18.47
N VAL A 219 1.47 -26.86 17.65
CA VAL A 219 1.81 -27.66 16.46
C VAL A 219 2.09 -29.12 16.84
N LEU A 220 2.87 -29.36 17.89
CA LEU A 220 3.17 -30.72 18.34
C LEU A 220 1.95 -31.47 18.90
N ALA A 221 0.95 -30.75 19.42
CA ALA A 221 -0.29 -31.36 19.90
C ALA A 221 -1.15 -31.90 18.74
N ASP A 222 -1.06 -31.29 17.56
CA ASP A 222 -1.83 -31.64 16.36
C ASP A 222 -1.03 -32.51 15.37
N TRP A 223 0.08 -33.11 15.81
CA TRP A 223 0.97 -33.86 14.93
C TRP A 223 0.27 -34.93 14.09
N GLY A 224 0.48 -34.87 12.77
CA GLY A 224 -0.13 -35.76 11.78
C GLY A 224 -1.59 -35.45 11.46
N CYS A 225 -2.11 -34.30 11.90
CA CYS A 225 -3.44 -33.84 11.54
C CYS A 225 -3.49 -33.34 10.09
N GLU A 226 -4.50 -33.77 9.34
CA GLU A 226 -4.76 -33.36 7.95
C GLU A 226 -5.85 -32.27 7.84
N SER A 227 -6.37 -31.80 8.98
CA SER A 227 -7.48 -30.84 9.05
C SER A 227 -7.34 -29.88 10.25
N CYS A 228 -6.13 -29.39 10.47
CA CYS A 228 -5.79 -28.47 11.56
C CYS A 228 -5.13 -27.22 10.96
N PRO A 229 -5.89 -26.33 10.31
CA PRO A 229 -5.33 -25.21 9.55
C PRO A 229 -4.57 -24.19 10.40
N ALA A 230 -4.81 -24.14 11.71
CA ALA A 230 -4.04 -23.30 12.62
C ALA A 230 -2.63 -23.87 12.86
N SER A 231 -2.48 -25.19 12.87
CA SER A 231 -1.21 -25.89 13.14
C SER A 231 -0.46 -26.31 11.87
N ASP A 232 -1.11 -26.19 10.70
CA ASP A 232 -0.59 -26.41 9.34
C ASP A 232 -0.03 -25.07 8.82
N VAL A 233 1.10 -24.66 9.42
CA VAL A 233 1.74 -23.35 9.27
C VAL A 233 2.30 -23.16 7.87
N ASP A 234 2.75 -24.23 7.21
CA ASP A 234 3.26 -24.15 5.83
C ASP A 234 2.17 -24.42 4.76
N GLY A 235 0.99 -24.85 5.18
CA GLY A 235 -0.18 -25.07 4.34
C GLY A 235 -0.06 -26.28 3.41
N ASP A 236 0.80 -27.25 3.70
CA ASP A 236 0.97 -28.46 2.89
C ASP A 236 -0.15 -29.49 3.08
N GLY A 237 -1.03 -29.26 4.06
CA GLY A 237 -2.18 -30.08 4.38
C GLY A 237 -1.89 -31.19 5.40
N LEU A 238 -0.71 -31.19 6.03
CA LEU A 238 -0.32 -32.15 7.06
C LEU A 238 0.57 -31.51 8.14
N VAL A 239 0.04 -31.42 9.37
CA VAL A 239 0.84 -30.96 10.52
C VAL A 239 2.02 -31.88 10.79
N GLY A 240 3.23 -31.37 10.65
CA GLY A 240 4.46 -32.13 10.73
C GLY A 240 5.69 -31.29 11.07
N PHE A 241 6.83 -31.77 10.60
CA PHE A 241 8.11 -31.19 10.98
C PHE A 241 8.36 -29.81 10.37
N SER A 242 7.86 -29.57 9.16
CA SER A 242 8.01 -28.29 8.48
C SER A 242 7.21 -27.17 9.15
N ASP A 243 6.05 -27.46 9.73
CA ASP A 243 5.29 -26.49 10.53
C ASP A 243 6.04 -26.02 11.77
N VAL A 244 6.72 -26.95 12.47
CA VAL A 244 7.58 -26.60 13.61
C VAL A 244 8.72 -25.68 13.17
N LEU A 245 9.27 -25.87 11.97
CA LEU A 245 10.28 -24.95 11.42
C LEU A 245 9.66 -23.60 11.07
N GLY A 246 8.42 -23.56 10.57
CA GLY A 246 7.66 -22.33 10.33
C GLY A 246 7.52 -21.49 11.60
N VAL A 247 7.16 -22.12 12.72
CA VAL A 247 7.07 -21.42 14.03
C VAL A 247 8.45 -20.91 14.48
N ILE A 248 9.48 -21.74 14.42
CA ILE A 248 10.83 -21.34 14.86
C ILE A 248 11.43 -20.23 14.00
N ALA A 249 11.12 -20.21 12.71
CA ALA A 249 11.60 -19.19 11.78
C ALA A 249 11.02 -17.80 12.06
N ASN A 250 9.82 -17.74 12.66
CA ASN A 250 9.07 -16.51 12.88
C ASN A 250 8.99 -16.09 14.36
N TRP A 251 9.91 -16.59 15.20
CA TRP A 251 9.91 -16.33 16.65
C TRP A 251 9.90 -14.84 17.00
N GLY A 252 8.94 -14.39 17.81
CA GLY A 252 8.79 -12.98 18.16
C GLY A 252 7.34 -12.55 18.33
N ASP A 253 7.09 -11.25 18.24
CA ASP A 253 5.74 -10.70 18.28
C ASP A 253 5.05 -10.95 16.93
N CYS A 254 3.74 -11.20 17.01
CA CYS A 254 2.79 -10.91 15.94
C CYS A 254 2.24 -9.47 16.18
#